data_AF-A0A0D0D9M6-F1
#
_entry.id   AF-A0A0D0D9M6-F1
#
_cell.length_a   1.000
_cell.length_b   1.000
_cell.length_c   1.000
_cell.angle_alpha   90.00
_cell.angle_beta   90.00
_cell.angle_gamma   90.00
#
_symmetry.space_group_name_H-M   'P 1'
#
loop_
_entity.id
_entity.type
_entity.pdbx_description
1 polymer ?
#
loop_
_entity_poly.entity_id
_entity_poly.type
_entity_poly.pdbx_seq_one_letter_code
_entity_poly.pdbx_strand_id
1 'polypeptide(L)'
;MRIGIRKTTFLQHNCIFGTPLTVDKILDPVEVRDIRDLESLADGSIEGIADKAWQEMTIANREIIKIEDVDVDVDDDSAESFSNADLISLCQQLEAGCMQYGDPTSSFNLLQLLSTYCAGLHQEELLDAIQTSLDSYCVPHL
;
A
#
# COMPACT_ATOMS: atom_id res chain seq x y z
N MET A 1 -32.65 -37.66 18.97
CA MET A 1 -32.20 -36.30 19.34
C MET A 1 -30.71 -36.35 19.61
N ARG A 2 -29.98 -35.32 19.15
CA ARG A 2 -28.52 -35.05 19.21
C ARG A 2 -27.68 -35.56 18.02
N ILE A 3 -27.61 -34.71 17.00
CA ILE A 3 -26.58 -34.70 15.96
C ILE A 3 -25.33 -34.07 16.58
N GLY A 4 -24.23 -34.80 16.62
CA GLY A 4 -22.92 -34.30 17.07
C GLY A 4 -22.25 -33.53 15.94
N ILE A 5 -22.14 -32.20 16.08
CA ILE A 5 -21.38 -31.36 15.16
C ILE A 5 -19.93 -31.35 15.64
N ARG A 6 -19.02 -31.84 14.79
CA ARG A 6 -17.57 -31.86 15.02
C ARG A 6 -17.06 -30.41 15.01
N LYS A 7 -16.22 -30.05 15.98
CA LYS A 7 -15.55 -28.74 16.05
C LYS A 7 -14.60 -28.60 14.86
N THR A 8 -14.88 -27.67 13.96
CA THR A 8 -13.90 -27.17 12.97
C THR A 8 -13.17 -25.98 13.57
N THR A 9 -11.84 -26.03 13.46
CA THR A 9 -10.88 -24.97 13.79
C THR A 9 -11.29 -23.64 13.17
N PHE A 10 -11.59 -22.64 14.01
CA PHE A 10 -11.93 -21.28 13.57
C PHE A 10 -10.63 -20.51 13.32
N LEU A 11 -10.48 -20.00 12.09
CA LEU A 11 -9.32 -19.28 11.58
C LEU A 11 -8.98 -18.06 12.45
N GLN A 12 -7.74 -18.01 12.92
CA GLN A 12 -7.18 -17.00 13.83
C GLN A 12 -6.68 -15.74 13.09
N HIS A 13 -7.31 -15.35 11.98
CA HIS A 13 -6.83 -14.27 11.10
C HIS A 13 -7.83 -13.13 10.88
N ASN A 14 -8.80 -12.93 11.79
CA ASN A 14 -9.73 -11.79 11.77
C ASN A 14 -9.85 -11.15 13.16
N CYS A 15 -8.73 -10.81 13.79
CA CYS A 15 -8.76 -10.11 15.08
C CYS A 15 -8.88 -8.61 14.85
N ILE A 16 -10.06 -8.05 15.11
CA ILE A 16 -10.23 -6.62 15.30
C ILE A 16 -9.61 -6.30 16.67
N PHE A 17 -8.50 -5.57 16.67
CA PHE A 17 -7.87 -5.10 17.90
C PHE A 17 -8.57 -3.82 18.38
N GLY A 18 -9.01 -3.83 19.63
CA GLY A 18 -9.70 -2.70 20.27
C GLY A 18 -10.95 -3.15 21.02
N THR A 19 -11.47 -2.29 21.90
CA THR A 19 -12.74 -2.54 22.58
C THR A 19 -13.87 -2.50 21.54
N PRO A 20 -14.64 -3.59 21.35
CA PRO A 20 -15.78 -3.57 20.45
C PRO A 20 -16.75 -2.45 20.82
N LEU A 21 -17.28 -1.74 19.82
CA LEU A 21 -18.33 -0.74 20.06
C LEU A 21 -19.55 -1.45 20.66
N THR A 22 -20.11 -0.89 21.74
CA THR A 22 -21.37 -1.38 22.30
C THR A 22 -22.52 -1.11 21.34
N VAL A 23 -23.57 -1.94 21.39
CA VAL A 23 -24.78 -1.78 20.57
C VAL A 23 -25.34 -0.36 20.69
N ASP A 24 -25.29 0.23 21.88
CA ASP A 24 -25.76 1.60 22.13
C ASP A 24 -24.97 2.65 21.32
N LYS A 25 -23.66 2.46 21.11
CA LYS A 25 -22.83 3.36 20.29
C LYS A 25 -23.06 3.20 18.78
N ILE A 26 -23.64 2.08 18.37
CA ILE A 26 -24.04 1.84 16.98
C ILE A 26 -25.40 2.47 16.72
N LEU A 27 -26.29 2.43 17.70
CA LEU A 27 -27.64 3.00 17.62
C LEU A 27 -27.68 4.51 17.91
N ASP A 28 -26.67 5.03 18.61
CA ASP A 28 -26.49 6.45 18.89
C ASP A 28 -25.08 6.90 18.44
N PRO A 29 -24.85 6.99 17.11
CA PRO A 29 -23.57 7.48 16.60
C PRO A 29 -23.37 8.93 17.05
N VAL A 30 -22.19 9.24 17.59
CA VAL A 30 -21.77 10.64 17.79
C VAL A 30 -21.97 11.39 16.48
N GLU A 31 -22.57 12.58 16.54
CA GLU A 31 -22.68 13.47 15.38
C GLU A 31 -21.30 13.55 14.70
N VAL A 32 -21.23 13.00 13.49
CA VAL A 32 -20.05 13.09 12.64
C VAL A 32 -19.83 14.58 12.45
N ARG A 33 -18.72 15.09 12.97
CA ARG A 33 -18.34 16.48 12.76
C ARG A 33 -18.39 16.73 11.26
N ASP A 34 -19.19 17.73 10.89
CA ASP A 34 -19.39 18.16 9.52
C ASP A 34 -18.01 18.32 8.86
N ILE A 35 -17.73 17.54 7.82
CA ILE A 35 -16.47 17.59 7.07
C ILE A 35 -16.51 18.83 6.14
N ARG A 36 -17.04 19.95 6.62
CA ARG A 36 -17.04 21.24 5.91
C ARG A 36 -15.63 21.75 5.66
N ASP A 37 -14.64 21.24 6.40
CA ASP A 37 -13.23 21.56 6.18
C ASP A 37 -12.67 20.92 4.90
N LEU A 38 -13.32 19.90 4.33
CA LEU A 38 -12.94 19.32 3.03
C LEU A 38 -13.62 20.04 1.85
N GLU A 39 -14.84 20.54 2.05
CA GLU A 39 -15.56 21.35 1.04
C GLU A 39 -14.88 22.70 0.78
N SER A 40 -14.03 23.18 1.69
CA SER A 40 -13.32 24.46 1.56
C SER A 40 -12.05 24.39 0.70
N LEU A 41 -11.59 23.21 0.28
CA LEU A 41 -10.22 23.05 -0.23
C LEU A 41 -10.12 22.84 -1.76
N ALA A 42 -11.23 22.50 -2.40
CA ALA A 42 -11.41 22.51 -3.85
C ALA A 42 -12.81 23.05 -4.15
N ASP A 43 -12.98 23.81 -5.23
CA ASP A 43 -14.24 24.42 -5.69
C ASP A 43 -15.33 23.38 -6.09
N GLY A 44 -15.19 22.12 -5.66
CA GLY A 44 -16.04 20.99 -6.05
C GLY A 44 -15.98 20.62 -7.53
N SER A 45 -15.26 21.40 -8.35
CA SER A 45 -15.08 21.14 -9.76
C SER A 45 -14.05 20.03 -9.97
N ILE A 46 -14.25 19.24 -11.02
CA ILE A 46 -13.33 18.17 -11.43
C ILE A 46 -11.93 18.74 -11.68
N GLU A 47 -11.85 19.95 -12.23
CA GLU A 47 -10.61 20.69 -12.46
C GLU A 47 -9.92 21.08 -11.14
N GLY A 48 -10.68 21.58 -10.16
CA GLY A 48 -10.15 21.90 -8.84
C GLY A 48 -9.65 20.69 -8.05
N ILE A 49 -10.29 19.53 -8.22
CA ILE A 49 -9.83 18.26 -7.65
C ILE A 49 -8.53 17.80 -8.35
N ALA A 50 -8.48 17.89 -9.68
CA ALA A 50 -7.30 17.51 -10.44
C ALA A 50 -6.09 18.40 -10.09
N ASP A 51 -6.27 19.71 -10.05
CA ASP A 51 -5.22 20.67 -9.72
C ASP A 51 -4.65 20.43 -8.32
N LYS A 52 -5.52 20.10 -7.36
CA LYS A 52 -5.13 19.74 -5.99
C LYS A 52 -4.29 18.47 -5.97
N ALA A 53 -4.73 17.42 -6.66
CA ALA A 53 -4.01 16.15 -6.74
C ALA A 53 -2.63 16.33 -7.40
N TRP A 54 -2.56 17.10 -8.48
CA TRP A 54 -1.31 17.45 -9.16
C TRP A 54 -0.36 18.25 -8.25
N GLN A 55 -0.89 19.18 -7.46
CA GLN A 55 -0.11 19.95 -6.50
C GLN A 55 0.50 19.04 -5.41
N GLU A 56 -0.28 18.14 -4.83
CA GLU A 56 0.18 17.21 -3.80
C GLU A 56 1.22 16.22 -4.34
N MET A 57 1.01 15.69 -5.55
CA MET A 57 1.99 14.84 -6.24
C MET A 57 3.30 15.60 -6.53
N THR A 58 3.20 16.88 -6.92
CA THR A 58 4.39 17.71 -7.19
C THR A 58 5.17 18.00 -5.92
N ILE A 59 4.49 18.22 -4.78
CA ILE A 59 5.13 18.41 -3.47
C ILE A 59 5.85 17.13 -3.04
N ALA A 60 5.19 15.97 -3.14
CA ALA A 60 5.78 14.68 -2.81
C ALA A 60 7.03 14.37 -3.66
N ASN A 61 6.97 14.66 -4.96
CA ASN A 61 8.10 14.44 -5.87
C ASN A 61 9.26 15.43 -5.68
N ARG A 62 9.02 16.60 -5.07
CA ARG A 62 10.07 17.59 -4.79
C ARG A 62 10.92 17.25 -3.56
N GLU A 63 10.44 16.33 -2.72
CA GLU A 63 11.17 15.81 -1.55
C GLU A 63 12.06 14.60 -1.90
N ILE A 64 12.11 14.21 -3.18
CA ILE A 64 13.08 13.24 -3.69
C ILE A 64 14.43 13.96 -3.84
N ILE A 65 15.31 13.75 -2.86
CA ILE A 65 16.70 14.20 -2.88
C ILE A 65 17.36 13.66 -4.15
N LYS A 66 17.80 14.55 -5.05
CA LYS A 66 18.68 14.19 -6.16
C LYS A 66 19.95 13.57 -5.58
N ILE A 67 20.09 12.26 -5.72
CA ILE A 67 21.36 11.58 -5.54
C ILE A 67 22.20 11.97 -6.77
N GLU A 68 23.30 12.68 -6.56
CA GLU A 68 24.27 12.95 -7.63
C GLU A 68 24.89 11.61 -8.04
N ASP A 69 24.72 11.25 -9.32
CA ASP A 69 25.36 10.09 -9.92
C ASP A 69 26.88 10.27 -9.83
N VAL A 70 27.49 9.61 -8.86
CA VAL A 70 28.91 9.31 -8.90
C VAL A 70 29.05 8.19 -9.91
N ASP A 71 29.58 8.54 -11.08
CA ASP A 71 29.95 7.66 -12.17
C ASP A 71 30.96 6.61 -11.66
N VAL A 72 30.44 5.50 -11.14
CA VAL A 72 31.22 4.31 -10.85
C VAL A 72 30.95 3.35 -11.99
N ASP A 73 31.82 3.44 -12.99
CA ASP A 73 32.00 2.48 -14.07
C ASP A 73 32.32 1.12 -13.46
N VAL A 74 31.27 0.37 -13.13
CA VAL A 74 31.34 -1.06 -12.82
C VAL A 74 30.55 -1.77 -13.90
N ASP A 75 31.30 -2.14 -14.93
CA ASP A 75 30.98 -3.22 -15.85
C ASP A 75 30.68 -4.49 -15.04
N ASP A 76 29.42 -4.66 -14.65
CA ASP A 76 28.87 -5.91 -14.12
C ASP A 76 27.55 -6.20 -14.82
N ASP A 77 27.66 -6.62 -16.08
CA ASP A 77 26.59 -7.20 -16.91
C ASP A 77 26.06 -8.55 -16.35
N SER A 78 26.16 -8.78 -15.04
CA SER A 78 25.61 -9.93 -14.33
C SER A 78 24.73 -9.54 -13.14
N ALA A 79 24.16 -8.33 -13.13
CA ALA A 79 23.05 -8.02 -12.24
C ALA A 79 21.82 -8.84 -12.66
N GLU A 80 21.60 -9.96 -12.00
CA GLU A 80 20.38 -10.76 -12.13
C GLU A 80 19.18 -9.83 -11.91
N SER A 81 18.41 -9.54 -12.97
CA SER A 81 17.30 -8.60 -12.88
C SER A 81 16.17 -9.24 -12.09
N PHE A 82 15.95 -8.80 -10.85
CA PHE A 82 14.81 -9.25 -10.05
C PHE A 82 13.51 -8.72 -10.65
N SER A 83 12.52 -9.60 -10.83
CA SER A 83 11.16 -9.14 -11.14
C SER A 83 10.49 -8.55 -9.90
N ASN A 84 9.45 -7.75 -10.08
CA ASN A 84 8.64 -7.25 -8.96
C ASN A 84 8.10 -8.38 -8.07
N ALA A 85 7.71 -9.50 -8.67
CA ALA A 85 7.30 -10.69 -7.94
C ALA A 85 8.42 -11.28 -7.06
N ASP A 86 9.67 -11.29 -7.55
CA ASP A 86 10.82 -11.77 -6.78
C ASP A 86 11.13 -10.84 -5.60
N LEU A 87 11.05 -9.52 -5.82
CA LEU A 87 11.27 -8.51 -4.79
C LEU A 87 10.17 -8.58 -3.71
N ILE A 88 8.91 -8.76 -4.09
CA ILE A 88 7.80 -8.96 -3.15
C ILE A 88 8.02 -10.22 -2.31
N SER A 89 8.42 -11.33 -2.95
CA SER A 89 8.73 -12.59 -2.25
C SER A 89 9.88 -12.41 -1.25
N LEU A 90 10.93 -11.68 -1.63
CA LEU A 90 12.06 -11.39 -0.77
C LEU A 90 11.63 -10.58 0.46
N CYS A 91 10.81 -9.55 0.28
CA CYS A 91 10.29 -8.75 1.38
C CYS A 91 9.45 -9.60 2.35
N GLN A 92 8.57 -10.45 1.85
CA GLN A 92 7.78 -11.36 2.71
C GLN A 92 8.67 -12.30 3.53
N GLN A 93 9.76 -12.82 2.95
CA GLN A 93 10.72 -13.66 3.66
C GLN A 93 11.46 -12.88 4.75
N LEU A 94 11.86 -11.64 4.47
CA LEU A 94 12.51 -10.76 5.45
C LEU A 94 11.55 -10.40 6.59
N GLU A 95 10.29 -10.08 6.28
CA GLU A 95 9.26 -9.81 7.29
C GLU A 95 9.06 -11.01 8.22
N ALA A 96 8.94 -12.21 7.64
CA ALA A 96 8.82 -13.45 8.41
C ALA A 96 10.06 -13.71 9.29
N GLY A 97 11.25 -13.39 8.79
CA GLY A 97 12.51 -13.47 9.55
C GLY A 97 12.54 -12.49 10.72
N CYS A 98 12.13 -11.24 10.50
CA CYS A 98 12.01 -10.21 11.53
C CYS A 98 11.06 -10.62 12.66
N MET A 99 9.89 -11.17 12.32
CA MET A 99 8.94 -11.63 13.33
C MET A 99 9.45 -12.83 14.15
N GLN A 100 10.28 -13.68 13.57
CA GLN A 100 10.77 -14.90 14.23
C GLN A 100 12.04 -14.68 15.06
N TYR A 101 12.96 -13.84 14.58
CA TYR A 101 14.32 -13.76 15.12
C TYR A 101 14.76 -12.35 15.50
N GLY A 102 14.00 -11.33 15.12
CA GLY A 102 14.42 -9.95 15.26
C GLY A 102 14.12 -9.36 16.65
N ASP A 103 14.94 -8.39 17.04
CA ASP A 103 14.70 -7.59 18.24
C ASP A 103 13.48 -6.66 18.00
N PRO A 104 12.57 -6.46 18.98
CA PRO A 104 11.32 -5.73 18.75
C PRO A 104 11.48 -4.32 18.17
N THR A 105 12.52 -3.58 18.57
CA THR A 105 12.70 -2.19 18.14
C THR A 105 13.31 -2.11 16.74
N SER A 106 14.33 -2.91 16.46
CA SER A 106 14.95 -2.98 15.13
C SER A 106 14.02 -3.60 14.08
N SER A 107 13.27 -4.63 14.47
CA SER A 107 12.33 -5.34 13.59
C SER A 107 11.16 -4.45 13.19
N PHE A 108 10.65 -3.62 14.09
CA PHE A 108 9.54 -2.72 13.78
C PHE A 108 9.91 -1.75 12.65
N ASN A 109 11.06 -1.09 12.75
CA ASN A 109 11.51 -0.16 11.73
C ASN A 109 11.75 -0.86 10.39
N LEU A 110 12.34 -2.06 10.42
CA LEU A 110 12.58 -2.85 9.21
C LEU A 110 11.27 -3.33 8.57
N LEU A 111 10.30 -3.79 9.36
CA LEU A 111 8.97 -4.16 8.87
C LEU A 111 8.24 -2.96 8.23
N GLN A 112 8.33 -1.78 8.83
CA GLN A 112 7.73 -0.56 8.27
C GLN A 112 8.35 -0.21 6.91
N LEU A 113 9.68 -0.32 6.79
CA LEU A 113 10.39 -0.06 5.55
C LEU A 113 10.02 -1.08 4.46
N LEU A 114 10.03 -2.37 4.80
CA LEU A 114 9.67 -3.45 3.87
C LEU A 114 8.22 -3.30 3.38
N SER A 115 7.29 -2.98 4.26
CA SER A 115 5.88 -2.78 3.91
C SER A 115 5.69 -1.59 2.95
N THR A 116 6.40 -0.49 3.18
CA THR A 116 6.33 0.69 2.31
C THR A 116 6.90 0.40 0.92
N TYR A 117 8.02 -0.33 0.88
CA TYR A 117 8.62 -0.76 -0.36
C TYR A 117 7.72 -1.72 -1.15
N CYS A 118 7.14 -2.74 -0.49
CA CYS A 118 6.17 -3.65 -1.12
C CYS A 118 4.93 -2.91 -1.67
N ALA A 119 4.42 -1.92 -0.94
CA ALA A 119 3.30 -1.10 -1.41
C ALA A 119 3.67 -0.36 -2.70
N GLY A 120 4.89 0.15 -2.81
CA GLY A 120 5.42 0.77 -4.02
C GLY A 120 5.48 -0.19 -5.21
N LEU A 121 6.01 -1.41 -5.00
CA LEU A 121 6.07 -2.44 -6.06
C LEU A 121 4.69 -2.82 -6.58
N HIS A 122 3.72 -3.01 -5.67
CA HIS A 122 2.34 -3.30 -6.07
C HIS A 122 1.67 -2.14 -6.80
N GLN A 123 2.00 -0.90 -6.43
CA GLN A 123 1.51 0.27 -7.15
C GLN A 123 2.07 0.31 -8.58
N GLU A 124 3.34 0.00 -8.77
CA GLU A 124 3.98 -0.06 -10.09
C GLU A 124 3.34 -1.15 -10.96
N GLU A 125 3.17 -2.37 -10.44
CA GLU A 125 2.48 -3.46 -11.14
C GLU A 125 1.05 -3.07 -11.57
N LEU A 126 0.32 -2.35 -10.70
CA LEU A 126 -1.03 -1.88 -11.02
C LEU A 126 -1.01 -0.82 -12.13
N LEU A 127 -0.09 0.14 -12.07
CA LEU A 127 0.04 1.18 -13.08
C LEU A 127 0.40 0.58 -14.44
N ASP A 128 1.34 -0.37 -14.47
CA ASP A 128 1.71 -1.09 -15.68
C ASP A 128 0.54 -1.89 -16.25
N ALA A 129 -0.26 -2.56 -15.39
CA ALA A 129 -1.44 -3.28 -15.82
C ALA A 129 -2.52 -2.34 -16.40
N ILE A 130 -2.72 -1.17 -15.80
CA ILE A 130 -3.63 -0.13 -16.31
C ILE A 130 -3.15 0.37 -17.67
N GLN A 131 -1.87 0.70 -17.80
CA GLN A 131 -1.29 1.19 -19.04
C GLN A 131 -1.45 0.16 -20.15
N THR A 132 -1.08 -1.09 -19.88
CA THR A 132 -1.23 -2.21 -20.82
C THR A 132 -2.69 -2.40 -21.25
N SER A 133 -3.63 -2.26 -20.32
CA SER A 133 -5.07 -2.32 -20.59
C SER A 133 -5.51 -1.19 -21.52
N LEU A 134 -5.17 0.06 -21.21
CA LEU A 134 -5.50 1.22 -22.04
C LEU A 134 -4.91 1.09 -23.45
N ASP A 135 -3.66 0.66 -23.55
CA ASP A 135 -3.00 0.43 -24.83
C ASP A 135 -3.77 -0.59 -25.67
N SER A 136 -4.26 -1.67 -25.05
CA SER A 136 -5.06 -2.70 -25.74
C SER A 136 -6.38 -2.17 -26.33
N TYR A 137 -7.02 -1.19 -25.69
CA TYR A 137 -8.23 -0.54 -26.21
C TYR A 137 -7.93 0.52 -27.28
N CYS A 138 -6.74 1.13 -27.22
CA CYS A 138 -6.32 2.19 -28.13
C CYS A 138 -5.65 1.68 -29.41
N VAL A 139 -5.33 0.39 -29.53
CA VAL A 139 -4.81 -0.18 -30.78
C VAL A 139 -5.92 -0.16 -31.85
N PRO A 140 -5.77 0.58 -32.97
CA PRO A 140 -6.75 0.58 -34.04
C PRO A 140 -6.77 -0.80 -34.71
N HIS A 141 -7.92 -1.46 -34.72
CA HIS A 141 -8.16 -2.59 -35.62
C HIS A 141 -8.20 -2.07 -37.06
N LEU A 142 -7.11 -2.27 -37.80
CA LEU A 142 -7.05 -2.14 -39.26
C LEU A 142 -7.38 -3.47 -39.93
#